data_AF-A0A383CMT3-F1
#
_entry.id   AF-A0A383CMT3-F1
#
_cell.length_a   1.000
_cell.length_b   1.000
_cell.length_c   1.000
_cell.angle_alpha   90.00
_cell.angle_beta   90.00
_cell.angle_gamma   90.00
#
_symmetry.space_group_name_H-M   'P 1'
#
loop_
_entity.id
_entity.type
_entity.pdbx_description
1 polymer ?
#
loop_
_entity_poly.entity_id
_entity_poly.type
_entity_poly.pdbx_seq_one_letter_code
_entity_poly.pdbx_strand_id
1 'polypeptide(L)'
;MRGDVQMFGEMAAAPFVAITGTNGKSTVAQLVYEIAAQQLDRVVLGGNIGTPCLDLLSPEVDLYVLEVSSYQLELAVELAADVAVVLNLSADHLDRYPSAQTYFNTKLALYGHCRSAVINRAVDYQPRRDIPTV
;
A
#
# COMPACT_ATOMS: atom_id res chain seq x y z
N MET A 1 14.41 11.45 6.93
CA MET A 1 14.91 10.77 5.72
C MET A 1 13.70 10.19 4.99
N ARG A 2 13.58 10.37 3.67
CA ARG A 2 12.46 9.82 2.87
C ARG A 2 12.82 8.42 2.36
N GLY A 3 11.87 7.50 2.36
CA GLY A 3 12.03 6.15 1.81
C GLY A 3 11.76 6.06 0.31
N ASP A 4 12.10 4.93 -0.30
CA ASP A 4 11.84 4.61 -1.70
C ASP A 4 10.35 4.71 -2.06
N VAL A 5 9.47 4.18 -1.22
CA VAL A 5 8.01 4.22 -1.44
C VAL A 5 7.45 5.65 -1.38
N GLN A 6 8.00 6.51 -0.51
CA GLN A 6 7.62 7.92 -0.47
C GLN A 6 8.01 8.63 -1.77
N MET A 7 9.24 8.40 -2.24
CA MET A 7 9.71 8.95 -3.52
C MET A 7 8.90 8.43 -4.71
N PHE A 8 8.53 7.15 -4.70
CA PHE A 8 7.64 6.59 -5.72
C PHE A 8 6.31 7.34 -5.79
N GLY A 9 5.64 7.56 -4.65
CA GLY A 9 4.35 8.25 -4.61
C GLY A 9 4.41 9.70 -5.13
N GLU A 10 5.57 10.34 -5.06
CA GLU A 10 5.82 11.69 -5.58
C GLU A 10 6.11 11.71 -7.09
N MET A 11 6.55 10.58 -7.66
CA MET A 11 7.03 10.47 -9.04
C MET A 11 6.10 9.65 -9.96
N ALA A 12 5.19 8.85 -9.39
CA ALA A 12 4.29 8.00 -10.16
C ALA A 12 3.45 8.84 -11.14
N ALA A 13 3.50 8.47 -12.42
CA ALA A 13 2.82 9.20 -13.49
C ALA A 13 1.38 8.69 -13.73
N ALA A 14 0.97 7.64 -13.03
CA ALA A 14 -0.32 6.98 -13.15
C ALA A 14 -0.84 6.55 -11.78
N PRO A 15 -2.14 6.23 -11.67
CA PRO A 15 -2.73 5.82 -10.41
C PRO A 15 -2.05 4.61 -9.79
N PHE A 16 -2.09 4.50 -8.47
CA PHE A 16 -1.56 3.32 -7.79
C PHE A 16 -2.42 2.80 -6.64
N VAL A 17 -2.47 1.47 -6.56
CA VAL A 17 -3.07 0.73 -5.44
C VAL A 17 -1.94 0.32 -4.50
N ALA A 18 -2.02 0.71 -3.24
CA ALA A 18 -1.05 0.33 -2.21
C ALA A 18 -1.69 -0.67 -1.24
N ILE A 19 -1.07 -1.84 -1.09
CA ILE A 19 -1.58 -2.96 -0.30
C ILE A 19 -0.60 -3.30 0.81
N THR A 20 -1.08 -3.28 2.05
CA THR A 20 -0.34 -3.76 3.22
C THR A 20 -1.21 -4.68 4.09
N GLY A 21 -0.61 -5.23 5.14
CA GLY A 21 -1.22 -6.18 6.07
C GLY A 21 -0.16 -7.05 6.72
N THR A 22 -0.53 -7.83 7.73
CA THR A 22 0.38 -8.86 8.27
C THR A 22 0.54 -9.97 7.24
N ASN A 23 -0.57 -10.55 6.76
CA ASN A 23 -0.59 -11.70 5.85
C ASN A 23 -1.37 -11.44 4.56
N GLY A 24 -1.08 -12.24 3.53
CA GLY A 24 -1.84 -12.28 2.28
C GLY A 24 -1.58 -11.14 1.29
N LYS A 25 -0.64 -10.23 1.60
CA LYS A 25 -0.29 -9.07 0.77
C LYS A 25 0.04 -9.46 -0.68
N SER A 26 0.98 -10.38 -0.86
CA SER A 26 1.47 -10.78 -2.18
C SER A 26 0.40 -11.46 -3.02
N THR A 27 -0.41 -12.31 -2.39
CA THR A 27 -1.55 -12.96 -3.05
C THR A 27 -2.58 -11.94 -3.52
N VAL A 28 -2.97 -10.98 -2.67
CA VAL A 28 -3.94 -9.95 -3.06
C VAL A 28 -3.36 -8.99 -4.09
N ALA A 29 -2.10 -8.59 -3.96
CA ALA A 29 -1.43 -7.74 -4.93
C ALA A 29 -1.36 -8.43 -6.31
N GLN A 30 -1.04 -9.72 -6.36
CA GLN A 30 -1.10 -10.51 -7.60
C GLN A 30 -2.53 -10.57 -8.15
N LEU A 31 -3.54 -10.87 -7.33
CA LEU A 31 -4.93 -10.93 -7.79
C LEU A 31 -5.41 -9.58 -8.37
N VAL A 32 -5.09 -8.46 -7.73
CA VAL A 32 -5.40 -7.13 -8.23
C VAL A 32 -4.71 -6.87 -9.56
N TYR A 33 -3.42 -7.22 -9.68
CA TYR A 33 -2.68 -7.14 -10.93
C TYR A 33 -3.35 -7.96 -12.06
N GLU A 34 -3.65 -9.24 -11.82
CA GLU A 34 -4.25 -10.14 -12.82
C GLU A 34 -5.63 -9.66 -13.29
N ILE A 35 -6.44 -9.10 -12.39
CA ILE A 35 -7.75 -8.54 -12.75
C ILE A 35 -7.58 -7.26 -13.57
N ALA A 36 -6.70 -6.36 -13.14
CA ALA A 36 -6.48 -5.09 -13.82
C ALA A 36 -5.83 -5.27 -15.20
N ALA A 37 -4.90 -6.22 -15.35
CA ALA A 37 -4.23 -6.54 -16.61
C ALA A 37 -5.17 -7.11 -17.69
N GLN A 38 -6.38 -7.51 -17.32
CA GLN A 38 -7.43 -7.88 -18.29
C GLN A 38 -8.18 -6.67 -18.86
N GLN A 39 -8.01 -5.48 -18.28
CA GLN A 39 -8.77 -4.26 -18.61
C GLN A 39 -7.88 -3.10 -19.05
N LEU A 40 -6.59 -3.12 -18.71
CA LEU A 40 -5.62 -2.07 -19.00
C LEU A 40 -4.43 -2.65 -19.76
N ASP A 41 -3.80 -1.84 -20.61
CA ASP A 41 -2.72 -2.30 -21.48
C ASP A 41 -1.41 -2.52 -20.71
N ARG A 42 -1.10 -1.65 -19.74
CA ARG A 42 0.15 -1.70 -18.97
C ARG A 42 -0.06 -1.52 -17.47
N VAL A 43 -0.33 -2.64 -16.80
CA VAL A 43 -0.30 -2.74 -15.34
C VAL A 43 1.07 -3.25 -14.88
N VAL A 44 1.61 -2.73 -13.79
CA VAL A 44 2.85 -3.22 -13.19
C VAL A 44 2.66 -3.52 -11.71
N LEU A 45 3.36 -4.55 -11.22
CA LEU A 45 3.32 -5.03 -9.84
C LEU A 45 4.73 -5.01 -9.24
N GLY A 46 4.86 -4.52 -8.01
CA GLY A 46 6.10 -4.65 -7.25
C GLY A 46 6.05 -3.93 -5.90
N GLY A 47 7.19 -3.42 -5.44
CA GLY A 47 7.34 -2.80 -4.12
C GLY A 47 8.14 -3.68 -3.17
N ASN A 48 7.54 -4.11 -2.07
CA ASN A 48 8.19 -4.94 -1.04
C ASN A 48 8.70 -6.29 -1.55
N ILE A 49 8.02 -6.87 -2.54
CA ILE A 49 8.39 -8.13 -3.19
C ILE A 49 8.39 -7.92 -4.70
N GLY A 50 9.29 -8.61 -5.40
CA GLY A 50 9.46 -8.49 -6.84
C GLY A 50 10.34 -7.29 -7.19
N THR A 51 9.90 -6.50 -8.18
CA THR A 51 10.64 -5.34 -8.66
C THR A 51 10.51 -4.18 -7.66
N PRO A 52 11.61 -3.53 -7.23
CA PRO A 52 11.57 -2.34 -6.39
C PRO A 52 10.70 -1.24 -7.01
N CYS A 53 9.94 -0.51 -6.18
CA CYS A 53 8.93 0.44 -6.68
C CYS A 53 9.49 1.51 -7.62
N LEU A 54 10.70 2.02 -7.36
CA LEU A 54 11.32 3.04 -8.20
C LEU A 54 11.69 2.53 -9.61
N ASP A 55 11.99 1.24 -9.75
CA ASP A 55 12.31 0.61 -11.04
C ASP A 55 11.06 0.37 -11.91
N LEU A 56 9.86 0.52 -11.33
CA LEU A 56 8.60 0.41 -12.05
C LEU A 56 8.21 1.70 -12.79
N LEU A 57 8.81 2.84 -12.42
CA LEU A 57 8.42 4.16 -12.93
C LEU A 57 8.61 4.24 -14.45
N SER A 58 7.52 4.55 -15.14
CA SER A 58 7.50 4.70 -16.60
C SER A 58 6.23 5.47 -17.01
N PRO A 59 6.32 6.38 -17.99
CA PRO A 59 5.19 7.17 -18.46
C PRO A 59 4.13 6.35 -19.22
N GLU A 60 4.45 5.11 -19.57
CA GLU A 60 3.55 4.22 -20.32
C GLU A 60 2.68 3.34 -19.41
N VAL A 61 2.88 3.38 -18.08
CA VAL A 61 2.10 2.58 -17.14
C VAL A 61 0.71 3.18 -16.95
N ASP A 62 -0.32 2.33 -17.00
CA ASP A 62 -1.72 2.71 -16.74
C ASP A 62 -2.09 2.59 -15.26
N LEU A 63 -1.50 1.62 -14.56
CA LEU A 63 -1.75 1.34 -13.15
C LEU A 63 -0.56 0.67 -12.47
N TYR A 64 -0.19 1.16 -11.29
CA TYR A 64 0.75 0.48 -10.41
C TYR A 64 0.01 -0.27 -9.30
N VAL A 65 0.39 -1.52 -9.05
CA VAL A 65 -0.02 -2.30 -7.90
C VAL A 65 1.19 -2.47 -7.00
N LEU A 66 1.15 -1.88 -5.80
CA LEU A 66 2.25 -1.90 -4.86
C LEU A 66 1.92 -2.74 -3.64
N GLU A 67 2.74 -3.76 -3.40
CA GLU A 67 2.86 -4.35 -2.07
C GLU A 67 3.77 -3.47 -1.20
N VAL A 68 3.31 -3.08 -0.02
CA VAL A 68 4.09 -2.23 0.89
C VAL A 68 4.22 -2.87 2.27
N SER A 69 5.45 -3.00 2.77
CA SER A 69 5.70 -3.48 4.14
C SER A 69 5.49 -2.38 5.18
N SER A 70 5.39 -2.76 6.46
CA SER A 70 5.39 -1.78 7.54
C SER A 70 6.70 -0.98 7.62
N TYR A 71 7.84 -1.62 7.29
CA TYR A 71 9.14 -0.95 7.29
C TYR A 71 9.24 0.16 6.25
N GLN A 72 8.67 -0.05 5.07
CA GLN A 72 8.59 0.99 4.05
C GLN A 72 7.63 2.12 4.47
N LEU A 73 6.51 1.78 5.11
CA LEU A 73 5.55 2.78 5.61
C LEU A 73 6.09 3.68 6.72
N GLU A 74 7.05 3.21 7.53
CA GLU A 74 7.74 4.08 8.51
C GLU A 74 8.42 5.30 7.85
N LEU A 75 8.83 5.15 6.59
CA LEU A 75 9.53 6.19 5.83
C LEU A 75 8.64 6.85 4.76
N ALA A 76 7.35 6.48 4.68
CA ALA A 76 6.39 6.93 3.68
C ALA A 76 5.13 7.54 4.33
N VAL A 77 5.37 8.54 5.18
CA VAL A 77 4.34 9.17 6.03
C VAL A 77 3.31 10.01 5.26
N GLU A 78 3.64 10.46 4.04
CA GLU A 78 2.77 11.28 3.20
C GLU A 78 2.34 10.54 1.93
N LEU A 79 2.40 9.20 1.94
CA LEU A 79 2.04 8.40 0.76
C LEU A 79 0.56 8.56 0.41
N ALA A 80 0.30 9.18 -0.73
CA ALA A 80 -1.05 9.50 -1.21
C ALA A 80 -1.54 8.51 -2.28
N ALA A 81 -1.80 7.26 -1.88
CA ALA A 81 -2.29 6.24 -2.81
C ALA A 81 -3.70 6.55 -3.33
N ASP A 82 -3.98 6.23 -4.60
CA ASP A 82 -5.35 6.32 -5.13
C ASP A 82 -6.28 5.34 -4.41
N VAL A 83 -5.78 4.14 -4.14
CA VAL A 83 -6.47 3.14 -3.33
C VAL A 83 -5.50 2.56 -2.30
N ALA A 84 -5.83 2.70 -1.02
CA ALA A 84 -5.11 2.07 0.08
C ALA A 84 -5.87 0.85 0.60
N VAL A 85 -5.15 -0.23 0.90
CA VAL A 85 -5.71 -1.46 1.45
C VAL A 85 -4.86 -1.95 2.62
N VAL A 86 -5.47 -2.08 3.80
CA VAL A 86 -4.89 -2.81 4.95
C VAL A 86 -5.69 -4.10 5.15
N LEU A 87 -5.11 -5.23 4.74
CA LEU A 87 -5.82 -6.51 4.67
C LEU A 87 -6.20 -7.08 6.04
N ASN A 88 -5.26 -7.07 6.97
CA ASN A 88 -5.39 -7.64 8.31
C ASN A 88 -4.26 -7.13 9.20
N LEU A 89 -4.50 -7.17 10.51
CA LEU A 89 -3.56 -6.81 11.55
C LEU A 89 -3.52 -7.93 12.58
N SER A 90 -2.37 -8.57 12.72
CA SER A 90 -2.06 -9.51 13.80
C SER A 90 -0.64 -9.24 14.28
N ALA A 91 -0.38 -9.48 15.58
CA ALA A 91 0.92 -9.23 16.17
C ALA A 91 2.02 -9.99 15.42
N ASP A 92 3.04 -9.25 14.99
CA ASP A 92 4.19 -9.73 14.22
C ASP A 92 5.35 -8.74 14.45
N HIS A 93 6.59 -9.14 14.23
CA HIS A 93 7.79 -8.29 14.33
C HIS A 93 7.95 -7.51 15.68
N LEU A 94 7.56 -8.11 16.80
CA LEU A 94 7.63 -7.48 18.13
C LEU A 94 9.06 -7.25 18.64
N ASP A 95 10.07 -7.82 17.98
CA ASP A 95 11.49 -7.55 18.20
C ASP A 95 11.90 -6.14 17.72
N ARG A 96 11.14 -5.57 16.77
CA ARG A 96 11.44 -4.28 16.13
C ARG A 96 10.47 -3.17 16.52
N TYR A 97 9.23 -3.51 16.87
CA TYR A 97 8.25 -2.53 17.31
C TYR A 97 8.13 -2.50 18.84
N PRO A 98 8.05 -1.30 19.46
CA PRO A 98 7.82 -1.18 20.91
C PRO A 98 6.54 -1.85 21.39
N SER A 99 5.55 -2.01 20.49
CA SER A 99 4.30 -2.71 20.75
C SER A 99 3.62 -3.14 19.46
N ALA A 100 2.69 -4.11 19.55
CA ALA A 100 1.81 -4.45 18.44
C ALA A 100 0.99 -3.25 17.94
N GLN A 101 0.58 -2.35 18.85
CA GLN A 101 -0.16 -1.14 18.49
C GLN A 101 0.67 -0.20 17.61
N THR A 102 1.97 -0.07 17.87
CA THR A 102 2.88 0.72 17.02
C THR A 102 2.96 0.12 15.63
N TYR A 103 3.13 -1.19 15.51
CA TYR A 103 3.13 -1.91 14.22
C TYR A 103 1.81 -1.72 13.46
N PHE A 104 0.67 -1.83 14.16
CA PHE A 104 -0.65 -1.61 13.58
C PHE A 104 -0.83 -0.18 13.08
N ASN A 105 -0.46 0.81 13.90
CA ASN A 105 -0.53 2.22 13.53
C ASN A 105 0.34 2.55 12.31
N THR A 106 1.53 1.95 12.20
CA THR A 106 2.40 2.08 11.02
C THR A 106 1.69 1.61 9.74
N LYS A 107 0.94 0.51 9.78
CA LYS A 107 0.17 0.03 8.61
C LYS A 107 -1.05 0.90 8.32
N LEU A 108 -1.78 1.30 9.37
CA LEU A 108 -2.96 2.15 9.25
C LEU A 108 -2.63 3.56 8.73
N ALA A 109 -1.40 4.03 8.90
CA ALA A 109 -0.92 5.29 8.33
C ALA A 109 -1.05 5.35 6.80
N LEU A 110 -1.09 4.21 6.12
CA LEU A 110 -1.33 4.13 4.67
C LEU A 110 -2.65 4.80 4.25
N TYR A 111 -3.65 4.83 5.12
CA TYR A 111 -4.91 5.52 4.84
C TYR A 111 -4.82 7.04 4.93
N GLY A 112 -3.77 7.60 5.54
CA GLY A 112 -3.70 9.02 5.92
C GLY A 112 -3.85 10.01 4.78
N HIS A 113 -3.35 9.68 3.58
CA HIS A 113 -3.41 10.56 2.41
C HIS A 113 -4.05 9.89 1.20
N CYS A 114 -4.64 8.71 1.38
CA CYS A 114 -5.24 7.98 0.28
C CYS A 114 -6.52 8.64 -0.23
N ARG A 115 -6.81 8.44 -1.52
CA ARG A 115 -8.06 8.92 -2.14
C ARG A 115 -9.25 8.01 -1.84
N SER A 116 -9.03 6.70 -1.73
CA SER A 116 -10.05 5.73 -1.35
C SER A 116 -9.43 4.64 -0.47
N ALA A 117 -10.18 4.15 0.51
CA ALA A 117 -9.73 3.09 1.42
C ALA A 117 -10.60 1.84 1.29
N VAL A 118 -9.96 0.67 1.23
CA VAL A 118 -10.63 -0.63 1.36
C VAL A 118 -10.32 -1.19 2.74
N ILE A 119 -11.35 -1.30 3.59
CA ILE A 119 -11.16 -1.59 5.01
C ILE A 119 -11.72 -2.97 5.33
N ASN A 120 -10.87 -3.85 5.84
CA ASN A 120 -11.36 -5.08 6.47
C ASN A 120 -12.15 -4.71 7.74
N ARG A 121 -13.44 -5.03 7.78
CA ARG A 121 -14.34 -4.73 8.90
C ARG A 121 -13.91 -5.32 10.25
N ALA A 122 -13.03 -6.33 10.24
CA ALA A 122 -12.45 -6.90 11.46
C ALA A 122 -11.30 -6.05 12.03
N VAL A 123 -10.77 -5.09 11.26
CA VAL A 123 -9.77 -4.14 11.71
C VAL A 123 -10.48 -3.00 12.45
N ASP A 124 -10.13 -2.80 13.72
CA ASP A 124 -10.62 -1.67 14.52
C ASP A 124 -9.94 -0.38 14.07
N TYR A 125 -10.48 0.22 13.01
CA TYR A 125 -10.05 1.49 12.44
C TYR A 125 -11.26 2.33 12.10
N GLN A 126 -11.27 3.56 12.61
CA GLN A 126 -12.28 4.55 12.25
C GLN A 126 -11.70 5.45 11.13
N PRO A 127 -12.18 5.31 9.88
CA PRO A 127 -11.71 6.13 8.78
C PRO A 127 -12.10 7.58 8.98
N ARG A 128 -11.31 8.50 8.40
CA ARG A 128 -11.71 9.90 8.34
C ARG A 128 -12.97 10.03 7.48
N ARG A 129 -13.88 10.92 7.87
CA ARG A 129 -15.19 11.09 7.21
C ARG A 129 -15.11 11.56 5.76
N ASP A 130 -13.97 12.12 5.36
CA ASP A 130 -13.71 12.68 4.03
C ASP A 130 -13.13 11.66 3.05
N ILE A 131 -12.73 10.47 3.50
CA ILE A 131 -12.19 9.41 2.65
C ILE A 131 -13.32 8.44 2.27
N PRO A 132 -13.63 8.27 0.96
CA PRO A 132 -14.48 7.19 0.50
C PRO A 132 -13.97 5.82 0.97
N THR A 133 -14.85 5.03 1.59
CA THR A 133 -14.53 3.69 2.07
C THR A 133 -15.39 2.64 1.37
N VAL A 134 -14.77 1.51 1.00
CA VAL A 134 -15.44 0.32 0.46
C VAL A 134 -15.29 -0.85 1.43
#